data_AF-A0A851YDC9-F1
#
_entry.id   AF-A0A851YDC9-F1
#
_cell.length_a   1.000
_cell.length_b   1.000
_cell.length_c   1.000
_cell.angle_alpha   90.00
_cell.angle_beta   90.00
_cell.angle_gamma   90.00
#
_symmetry.space_group_name_H-M   'P 1'
#
loop_
_entity.id
_entity.type
_entity.pdbx_description
1 polymer ?
#
loop_
_entity_poly.entity_id
_entity_poly.type
_entity_poly.pdbx_seq_one_letter_code
_entity_poly.pdbx_strand_id
1 'polypeptide(L)'
;ACAVGRPLRAAVRCQADGTCFSAHLANGSYAEARSACGRRRVDLAWVSGEPELRLLVELLAAAAPAPSLFWVGLKRNASTCTDTGQPLRGFSWEGAGGGAAPQEVPAALGRWAKEPVRSCLTARCAGLHLAAAAAPGGGPNWGWKE
;
A
#
# COMPACT_ATOMS: atom_id res chain seq x y z
N ALA A 1 0.72 9.27 -27.78
CA ALA A 1 2.03 8.66 -27.53
C ALA A 1 2.97 9.73 -26.99
N CYS A 2 3.53 9.56 -25.79
CA CYS A 2 4.64 10.38 -25.30
C CYS A 2 5.69 9.46 -24.67
N ALA A 3 6.92 9.56 -25.17
CA ALA A 3 8.13 9.05 -24.55
C ALA A 3 8.99 10.25 -24.18
N VAL A 4 9.29 10.42 -22.88
CA VAL A 4 10.33 11.31 -22.35
C VAL A 4 10.87 10.65 -21.08
N GLY A 5 12.16 10.29 -21.10
CA GLY A 5 12.91 9.77 -19.95
C GLY A 5 12.52 8.34 -19.56
N ARG A 6 13.40 7.37 -19.84
CA ARG A 6 13.36 5.93 -19.48
C ARG A 6 12.19 5.58 -18.52
N PRO A 7 11.12 4.91 -18.99
CA PRO A 7 10.01 4.60 -18.11
C PRO A 7 10.54 3.64 -17.05
N LEU A 8 10.60 4.09 -15.80
CA LEU A 8 10.55 3.17 -14.67
C LEU A 8 9.27 2.37 -14.91
N ARG A 9 9.44 1.10 -15.31
CA ARG A 9 8.37 0.23 -15.80
C ARG A 9 7.30 0.17 -14.73
N ALA A 10 6.16 0.83 -14.97
CA ALA A 10 5.01 0.60 -14.13
C ALA A 10 4.50 -0.79 -14.45
N ALA A 11 4.65 -1.72 -13.52
CA ALA A 11 3.98 -3.02 -13.63
C ALA A 11 2.50 -2.79 -13.30
N VAL A 12 1.60 -3.42 -14.05
CA VAL A 12 0.14 -3.31 -13.86
C VAL A 12 -0.45 -4.70 -13.75
N ARG A 13 -1.40 -4.89 -12.84
CA ARG A 13 -2.22 -6.11 -12.74
C ARG A 13 -3.67 -5.73 -12.47
N CYS A 14 -4.60 -6.48 -13.05
CA CYS A 14 -6.03 -6.24 -12.93
C CYS A 14 -6.78 -7.51 -12.56
N GLN A 15 -7.89 -7.34 -11.85
CA GLN A 15 -8.89 -8.38 -11.61
C GLN A 15 -9.91 -8.41 -12.76
N ALA A 16 -10.69 -9.49 -12.82
CA ALA A 16 -11.72 -9.68 -13.83
C ALA A 16 -12.86 -8.64 -13.75
N ASP A 17 -13.09 -8.05 -12.57
CA ASP A 17 -14.08 -7.00 -12.34
C ASP A 17 -13.62 -5.60 -12.79
N GLY A 18 -12.40 -5.49 -13.30
CA GLY A 18 -11.82 -4.23 -13.78
C GLY A 18 -10.99 -3.48 -12.73
N THR A 19 -10.89 -3.95 -11.50
CA THR A 19 -10.01 -3.36 -10.47
C THR A 19 -8.55 -3.55 -10.86
N CYS A 20 -7.78 -2.47 -11.00
CA CYS A 20 -6.39 -2.51 -11.44
C CYS A 20 -5.45 -1.80 -10.47
N PHE A 21 -4.27 -2.39 -10.25
CA PHE A 21 -3.17 -1.79 -9.51
C PHE A 21 -1.99 -1.53 -10.43
N SER A 22 -1.24 -0.46 -10.14
CA SER A 22 0.03 -0.16 -10.81
C SER A 22 1.12 0.13 -9.80
N ALA A 23 2.31 -0.42 -10.03
CA ALA A 23 3.48 -0.23 -9.17
C ALA A 23 4.41 0.82 -9.79
N HIS A 24 4.83 1.82 -9.04
CA HIS A 24 5.76 2.87 -9.50
C HIS A 24 7.02 2.82 -8.65
N LEU A 25 8.19 2.80 -9.30
CA LEU A 25 9.49 2.58 -8.65
C LEU A 25 10.25 3.86 -8.33
N ALA A 26 9.61 5.02 -8.48
CA ALA A 26 10.22 6.29 -8.12
C ALA A 26 10.37 6.37 -6.60
N ASN A 27 11.59 6.60 -6.11
CA ASN A 27 11.83 6.80 -4.69
C ASN A 27 11.36 8.19 -4.26
N GLY A 28 10.77 8.29 -3.08
CA GLY A 28 10.24 9.55 -2.56
C GLY A 28 9.45 9.37 -1.28
N SER A 29 9.12 10.49 -0.66
CA SER A 29 8.19 10.55 0.46
C SER A 29 6.78 10.14 0.04
N TYR A 30 5.95 9.83 1.04
CA TYR A 30 4.52 9.56 0.83
C TYR A 30 3.82 10.71 0.08
N ALA A 31 4.13 11.97 0.43
CA ALA A 31 3.52 13.14 -0.19
C ALA A 31 3.90 13.26 -1.68
N GLU A 32 5.15 12.96 -2.03
CA GLU A 32 5.60 12.94 -3.43
C GLU A 32 4.94 11.80 -4.20
N ALA A 33 4.86 10.60 -3.62
CA ALA A 33 4.19 9.46 -4.24
C ALA A 33 2.69 9.76 -4.50
N ARG A 34 2.00 10.33 -3.49
CA ARG A 34 0.61 10.75 -3.64
C ARG A 34 0.43 11.84 -4.69
N SER A 35 1.30 12.85 -4.70
CA SER A 35 1.29 13.90 -5.73
C SER A 35 1.49 13.32 -7.14
N ALA A 36 2.41 12.35 -7.29
CA ALA A 36 2.66 11.68 -8.56
C ALA A 36 1.45 10.87 -9.05
N CYS A 37 0.73 10.17 -8.17
CA CYS A 37 -0.55 9.54 -8.50
C CYS A 37 -1.61 10.57 -8.88
N GLY A 38 -1.74 11.66 -8.11
CA GLY A 38 -2.71 12.73 -8.35
C GLY A 38 -2.55 13.41 -9.72
N ARG A 39 -1.31 13.56 -10.22
CA ARG A 39 -1.04 14.05 -11.59
C ARG A 39 -1.64 13.14 -12.68
N ARG A 40 -1.88 11.87 -12.37
CA ARG A 40 -2.55 10.89 -13.25
C ARG A 40 -4.05 10.79 -12.98
N ARG A 41 -4.61 11.69 -12.16
CA ARG A 41 -6.03 11.74 -11.75
C ARG A 41 -6.49 10.47 -11.01
N VAL A 42 -5.58 9.81 -10.32
CA VAL A 42 -5.86 8.68 -9.41
C VAL A 42 -5.21 8.95 -8.04
N ASP A 43 -5.54 8.19 -7.01
CA ASP A 43 -4.89 8.28 -5.70
C ASP A 43 -3.93 7.09 -5.48
N LEU A 44 -3.23 7.07 -4.33
CA LEU A 44 -2.51 5.89 -3.90
C LEU A 44 -3.46 4.69 -3.74
N ALA A 45 -2.96 3.49 -4.03
CA ALA A 45 -3.75 2.26 -3.96
C ALA A 45 -4.28 2.00 -2.55
N TRP A 46 -5.51 1.51 -2.45
CA TRP A 46 -6.10 0.93 -1.24
C TRP A 46 -6.65 -0.45 -1.59
N VAL A 47 -6.90 -1.29 -0.58
CA VAL A 47 -7.46 -2.63 -0.78
C VAL A 47 -8.68 -2.86 0.10
N SER A 48 -9.71 -3.47 -0.46
CA SER A 48 -10.97 -3.77 0.21
C SER A 48 -10.95 -5.10 0.97
N GLY A 49 -10.11 -6.03 0.53
CA GLY A 49 -10.04 -7.38 1.08
C GLY A 49 -8.90 -8.22 0.53
N GLU A 50 -8.94 -9.52 0.83
CA GLU A 50 -7.87 -10.46 0.51
C GLU A 50 -7.58 -10.64 -0.99
N PRO A 51 -8.56 -10.66 -1.91
CA PRO A 51 -8.28 -10.82 -3.34
C PRO A 51 -7.40 -9.68 -3.90
N GLU A 52 -7.76 -8.44 -3.56
CA GLU A 52 -7.02 -7.24 -3.97
C GLU A 52 -5.65 -7.18 -3.31
N LEU A 53 -5.56 -7.52 -2.02
CA LEU A 53 -4.29 -7.60 -1.30
C LEU A 53 -3.34 -8.61 -1.93
N ARG A 54 -3.83 -9.81 -2.30
CA ARG A 54 -3.02 -10.83 -2.97
C ARG A 54 -2.50 -10.33 -4.31
N LEU A 55 -3.38 -9.72 -5.12
CA LEU A 55 -3.01 -9.13 -6.41
C LEU A 55 -1.92 -8.04 -6.25
N LEU A 56 -2.07 -7.18 -5.24
CA LEU A 56 -1.12 -6.12 -4.93
C LEU A 56 0.24 -6.69 -4.52
N VAL A 57 0.28 -7.67 -3.60
CA VAL A 57 1.54 -8.30 -3.15
C VAL A 57 2.27 -8.97 -4.32
N GLU A 58 1.57 -9.72 -5.16
CA GLU A 58 2.16 -10.37 -6.34
C GLU A 58 2.68 -9.35 -7.37
N LEU A 59 1.93 -8.27 -7.60
CA LEU A 59 2.36 -7.17 -8.46
C LEU A 59 3.67 -6.57 -7.94
N LEU A 60 3.74 -6.24 -6.65
CA LEU A 60 4.91 -5.59 -6.06
C LEU A 60 6.14 -6.51 -6.01
N ALA A 61 5.94 -7.80 -5.71
CA ALA A 61 7.02 -8.79 -5.71
C ALA A 61 7.60 -9.03 -7.12
N ALA A 62 6.78 -8.88 -8.17
CA ALA A 62 7.26 -8.93 -9.55
C ALA A 62 7.90 -7.61 -10.00
N ALA A 63 7.54 -6.47 -9.39
CA ALA A 63 8.00 -5.14 -9.79
C ALA A 63 9.39 -4.77 -9.24
N ALA A 64 9.74 -5.20 -8.03
CA ALA A 64 11.04 -4.93 -7.43
C ALA A 64 11.53 -6.09 -6.56
N PRO A 65 12.86 -6.30 -6.47
CA PRO A 65 13.42 -7.28 -5.55
C PRO A 65 13.10 -6.91 -4.10
N ALA A 66 12.98 -7.93 -3.25
CA ALA A 66 12.93 -7.75 -1.80
C ALA A 66 14.36 -7.60 -1.22
N PRO A 67 14.55 -6.81 -0.15
CA PRO A 67 13.54 -6.03 0.55
C PRO A 67 13.17 -4.73 -0.16
N SER A 68 11.88 -4.37 -0.13
CA SER A 68 11.38 -3.13 -0.72
C SER A 68 10.17 -2.60 0.07
N LEU A 69 9.87 -1.31 -0.08
CA LEU A 69 8.71 -0.64 0.54
C LEU A 69 7.98 0.17 -0.52
N PHE A 70 6.66 0.00 -0.60
CA PHE A 70 5.81 0.71 -1.53
C PHE A 70 4.73 1.49 -0.80
N TRP A 71 4.64 2.78 -1.05
CA TRP A 71 3.57 3.61 -0.51
C TRP A 71 2.21 3.17 -1.08
N VAL A 72 1.25 3.01 -0.17
CA VAL A 72 -0.17 2.80 -0.46
C VAL A 72 -0.95 3.90 0.25
N GLY A 73 -2.25 4.04 0.01
CA GLY A 73 -3.07 5.09 0.62
C GLY A 73 -3.34 4.89 2.11
N LEU A 74 -2.49 4.18 2.86
CA LEU A 74 -2.74 3.87 4.27
C LEU A 74 -2.14 4.97 5.16
N LYS A 75 -2.99 5.68 5.90
CA LYS A 75 -2.55 6.79 6.76
C LYS A 75 -3.33 6.86 8.06
N ARG A 76 -2.65 7.29 9.11
CA ARG A 76 -3.22 7.69 10.38
C ARG A 76 -3.04 9.19 10.55
N ASN A 77 -4.13 9.92 10.75
CA ASN A 77 -4.07 11.36 10.93
C ASN A 77 -3.55 11.72 12.33
N ALA A 78 -3.05 12.94 12.49
CA ALA A 78 -2.86 13.51 13.82
C ALA A 78 -4.21 13.49 14.56
N SER A 79 -4.17 13.31 15.88
CA SER A 79 -5.31 13.01 16.78
C SER A 79 -5.90 11.60 16.70
N THR A 80 -5.54 10.78 15.70
CA THR A 80 -5.97 9.37 15.65
C THR A 80 -4.96 8.47 16.38
N CYS A 81 -5.38 7.88 17.48
CA CYS A 81 -4.56 7.00 18.30
C CYS A 81 -4.22 5.69 17.59
N THR A 82 -3.04 5.14 17.86
CA THR A 82 -2.74 3.74 17.55
C THR A 82 -3.64 2.84 18.39
N ASP A 83 -4.45 2.01 17.75
CA ASP A 83 -5.34 1.07 18.44
C ASP A 83 -5.00 -0.38 18.05
N THR A 84 -4.34 -1.11 18.95
CA THR A 84 -3.94 -2.49 18.71
C THR A 84 -5.10 -3.48 18.61
N GLY A 85 -6.31 -3.08 19.01
CA GLY A 85 -7.53 -3.86 18.84
C GLY A 85 -8.09 -3.82 17.41
N GLN A 86 -7.68 -2.85 16.58
CA GLN A 86 -8.15 -2.68 15.21
C GLN A 86 -7.15 -3.26 14.20
N PRO A 87 -7.60 -3.90 13.09
CA PRO A 87 -6.71 -4.49 12.09
C PRO A 87 -5.63 -3.52 11.58
N LEU A 88 -6.02 -2.29 11.23
CA LEU A 88 -5.09 -1.29 10.70
C LEU A 88 -4.53 -0.35 11.76
N ARG A 89 -4.66 -0.66 13.06
CA ARG A 89 -3.99 0.10 14.13
C ARG A 89 -4.31 1.60 14.14
N GLY A 90 -5.53 1.98 13.77
CA GLY A 90 -5.95 3.38 13.64
C GLY A 90 -5.55 4.06 12.33
N PHE A 91 -4.88 3.37 11.41
CA PHE A 91 -4.73 3.82 10.03
C PHE A 91 -6.01 3.55 9.24
N SER A 92 -6.27 4.39 8.26
CA SER A 92 -7.37 4.25 7.31
C SER A 92 -6.89 4.52 5.88
N TRP A 93 -7.67 4.07 4.91
CA TRP A 93 -7.40 4.32 3.50
C TRP A 93 -7.77 5.76 3.12
N GLU A 94 -6.79 6.53 2.66
CA GLU A 94 -6.97 7.79 1.95
C GLU A 94 -7.41 7.53 0.51
N GLY A 95 -8.21 8.42 -0.07
CA GLY A 95 -8.57 8.34 -1.49
C GLY A 95 -9.87 7.59 -1.81
N ALA A 96 -10.73 7.34 -0.82
CA ALA A 96 -12.12 6.88 -1.01
C ALA A 96 -13.05 7.90 -1.72
N GLY A 97 -12.50 8.77 -2.56
CA GLY A 97 -13.24 9.73 -3.38
C GLY A 97 -13.87 9.01 -4.57
N GLY A 98 -15.04 8.41 -4.35
CA GLY A 98 -15.90 7.84 -5.39
C GLY A 98 -16.36 6.40 -5.15
N GLY A 99 -15.66 5.65 -4.31
CA GLY A 99 -16.07 4.37 -3.75
C GLY A 99 -15.68 4.37 -2.28
N ALA A 100 -16.64 4.10 -1.39
CA ALA A 100 -16.40 4.13 0.04
C ALA A 100 -15.27 3.15 0.38
N ALA A 101 -14.20 3.63 1.04
CA ALA A 101 -13.28 2.75 1.72
C ALA A 101 -14.11 1.79 2.59
N PRO A 102 -13.67 0.52 2.76
CA PRO A 102 -14.43 -0.46 3.51
C PRO A 102 -14.75 0.10 4.90
N GLN A 103 -16.05 0.14 5.24
CA GLN A 103 -16.49 0.54 6.57
C GLN A 103 -16.00 -0.47 7.62
N GLU A 104 -15.87 -1.73 7.22
CA GLU A 104 -15.25 -2.79 7.99
C GLU A 104 -13.98 -3.26 7.30
N VAL A 105 -12.89 -3.32 8.05
CA VAL A 105 -11.61 -3.80 7.55
C VAL A 105 -11.44 -5.26 7.94
N PRO A 106 -11.29 -6.20 6.99
CA PRO A 106 -11.06 -7.60 7.30
C PRO A 106 -9.79 -7.80 8.16
N ALA A 107 -9.85 -8.72 9.12
CA ALA A 107 -8.72 -9.05 9.99
C ALA A 107 -7.47 -9.50 9.21
N ALA A 108 -7.65 -10.08 8.03
CA ALA A 108 -6.56 -10.48 7.13
C ALA A 108 -5.70 -9.29 6.66
N LEU A 109 -6.25 -8.07 6.64
CA LEU A 109 -5.50 -6.85 6.37
C LEU A 109 -4.70 -6.38 7.58
N GLY A 110 -4.79 -7.03 8.74
CA GLY A 110 -4.12 -6.61 9.98
C GLY A 110 -2.65 -7.02 10.12
N ARG A 111 -1.97 -7.37 9.03
CA ARG A 111 -0.59 -7.87 9.05
C ARG A 111 0.44 -6.74 9.00
N TRP A 112 1.08 -6.48 10.13
CA TRP A 112 2.16 -5.49 10.25
C TRP A 112 3.54 -6.16 10.26
N ALA A 113 4.48 -5.65 9.46
CA ALA A 113 5.87 -6.11 9.47
C ALA A 113 6.56 -5.74 10.78
N LYS A 114 6.14 -4.62 11.38
CA LYS A 114 6.49 -4.16 12.72
C LYS A 114 5.31 -3.38 13.27
N GLU A 115 5.00 -3.57 14.56
CA GLU A 115 3.93 -2.83 15.21
C GLU A 115 4.17 -1.31 15.13
N PRO A 116 3.17 -0.50 14.72
CA PRO A 116 3.28 0.95 14.64
C PRO A 116 3.63 1.61 15.97
N VAL A 117 4.22 2.80 15.92
CA VAL A 117 4.50 3.56 17.12
C VAL A 117 3.17 3.94 17.80
N ARG A 118 3.03 3.57 19.08
CA ARG A 118 1.89 3.97 19.93
C ARG A 118 1.93 5.48 20.16
N SER A 119 1.16 6.22 19.39
CA SER A 119 1.08 7.68 19.44
C SER A 119 -0.31 8.15 18.99
N CYS A 120 -0.59 9.43 19.11
CA CYS A 120 -1.74 10.11 18.51
C CYS A 120 -1.40 11.54 18.08
N LEU A 121 -0.15 11.95 18.22
CA LEU A 121 0.24 13.36 18.11
C LEU A 121 0.65 13.75 16.69
N THR A 122 1.14 12.78 15.91
CA THR A 122 1.69 13.02 14.57
C THR A 122 0.96 12.17 13.56
N ALA A 123 0.72 12.74 12.38
CA ALA A 123 0.25 11.95 11.25
C ALA A 123 1.35 10.98 10.80
N ARG A 124 0.93 9.80 10.36
CA ARG A 124 1.81 8.70 9.98
C ARG A 124 1.26 8.01 8.76
N CYS A 125 2.14 7.63 7.85
CA CYS A 125 1.78 6.94 6.61
C CYS A 125 2.39 5.56 6.63
N ALA A 126 1.76 4.60 5.96
CA ALA A 126 2.27 3.24 5.88
C ALA A 126 2.41 2.78 4.43
N GLY A 127 3.38 1.91 4.21
CA GLY A 127 3.59 1.21 2.95
C GLY A 127 3.51 -0.29 3.12
N LEU A 128 3.38 -1.00 1.99
CA LEU A 128 3.54 -2.45 1.94
C LEU A 128 5.04 -2.77 1.86
N HIS A 129 5.58 -3.36 2.93
CA HIS A 129 6.94 -3.83 2.96
C HIS A 129 7.00 -5.27 2.46
N LEU A 130 7.84 -5.54 1.47
CA LEU A 130 8.26 -6.89 1.10
C LEU A 130 9.56 -7.19 1.85
N ALA A 131 9.54 -8.22 2.69
CA ALA A 131 10.72 -8.71 3.39
C ALA A 131 11.52 -9.67 2.49
N ALA A 132 12.81 -9.83 2.79
CA ALA A 132 13.62 -10.84 2.13
C ALA A 132 12.98 -12.24 2.28
N ALA A 133 13.05 -13.05 1.22
CA ALA A 133 12.41 -14.35 1.18
C ALA A 133 12.87 -15.23 2.35
N ALA A 134 11.91 -15.77 3.10
CA ALA A 134 12.18 -16.76 4.13
C ALA A 134 12.15 -18.15 3.49
N ALA A 135 13.34 -18.70 3.21
CA ALA A 135 13.59 -20.03 2.64
C ALA A 135 12.94 -20.32 1.27
N PRO A 136 13.46 -21.31 0.51
CA PRO A 136 12.88 -21.70 -0.78
C PRO A 136 11.51 -22.37 -0.56
N GLY A 137 10.45 -21.85 -1.19
CA GLY A 137 9.11 -22.46 -1.22
C GLY A 137 8.00 -21.70 -0.50
N GLY A 138 8.33 -20.60 0.20
CA GLY A 138 7.33 -19.70 0.80
C GLY A 138 6.85 -18.62 -0.19
N GLY A 139 5.56 -18.24 -0.09
CA GLY A 139 5.05 -17.04 -0.76
C GLY A 139 5.74 -15.75 -0.29
N PRO A 140 5.52 -14.61 -0.96
CA PRO A 140 6.15 -13.34 -0.60
C PRO A 140 5.88 -12.98 0.87
N ASN A 141 6.95 -12.75 1.63
CA ASN A 141 6.85 -12.28 3.01
C ASN A 141 6.60 -10.77 3.01
N TRP A 142 5.51 -10.32 3.64
CA TRP A 142 5.06 -8.92 3.55
C TRP A 142 4.49 -8.39 4.86
N GLY A 143 4.30 -7.09 4.97
CA GLY A 143 3.52 -6.50 6.05
C GLY A 143 3.47 -4.99 5.93
N TRP A 144 2.49 -4.37 6.59
CA TRP A 144 2.45 -2.91 6.68
C TRP A 144 3.62 -2.39 7.49
N LYS A 145 4.17 -1.26 7.07
CA LYS A 145 5.27 -0.58 7.74
C LYS A 145 5.05 0.93 7.71
N GLU A 146 5.04 1.53 8.90
CA GLU A 146 5.05 2.98 9.15
C GLU A 146 6.43 3.61 8.88
#